data_AF-A0A950EQW2-F1
#
_entry.id   AF-A0A950EQW2-F1
#
_cell.length_a   1.000
_cell.length_b   1.000
_cell.length_c   1.000
_cell.angle_alpha   90.00
_cell.angle_beta   90.00
_cell.angle_gamma   90.00
#
_symmetry.space_group_name_H-M   'P 1'
#
loop_
_entity.id
_entity.type
_entity.pdbx_description
1 polymer ?
#
loop_
_entity_poly.entity_id
_entity_poly.type
_entity_poly.pdbx_seq_one_letter_code
_entity_poly.pdbx_strand_id
1 'polypeptide(L)'
;MHHGIGFIQDLAVVMALAGVVTVLFHRLKQPVVLGYIAAGVIIGPYTPPFQLIHDEETIRTMGELGVVFLMFSLGLEFSLRKLFKVGATAIVAALSEIVLMLWVGYEIGRAFGWATMHSLFLGTILAISSTTIIVKALSDLGVKREPF
;
A
#
# COMPACT_ATOMS: atom_id res chain seq x y z
N MET A 1 -1.39 24.23 -24.71
CA MET A 1 -1.46 22.96 -25.46
C MET A 1 -0.38 21.95 -25.06
N HIS A 2 0.82 22.37 -24.62
CA HIS A 2 1.88 21.44 -24.17
C HIS A 2 1.58 20.67 -22.87
N HIS A 3 0.85 21.25 -21.91
CA HIS A 3 0.54 20.59 -20.62
C HIS A 3 -0.40 19.37 -20.76
N GLY A 4 -1.38 19.42 -21.67
CA GLY A 4 -2.32 18.32 -21.86
C GLY A 4 -1.70 17.08 -22.50
N ILE A 5 -0.66 17.25 -23.32
CA ILE A 5 0.04 16.15 -23.98
C ILE A 5 0.93 15.40 -22.97
N GLY A 6 1.62 16.13 -22.10
CA GLY A 6 2.40 15.54 -21.00
C GLY A 6 1.53 14.70 -20.05
N PHE A 7 0.36 15.21 -19.67
CA PHE A 7 -0.61 14.46 -18.85
C PHE A 7 -1.02 13.12 -19.47
N ILE A 8 -1.42 13.13 -20.75
CA ILE A 8 -1.87 11.91 -21.44
C ILE A 8 -0.72 10.93 -21.60
N GLN A 9 0.49 11.42 -21.87
CA GLN A 9 1.69 10.58 -21.97
C GLN A 9 2.01 9.90 -20.64
N ASP A 10 2.03 10.65 -19.53
CA ASP A 10 2.30 10.11 -18.20
C ASP A 10 1.24 9.06 -17.81
N LEU A 11 -0.04 9.33 -18.09
CA LEU A 11 -1.11 8.37 -17.86
C LEU A 11 -0.94 7.11 -18.72
N ALA A 12 -0.63 7.26 -20.00
CA ALA A 12 -0.41 6.12 -20.91
C ALA A 12 0.75 5.25 -20.45
N VAL A 13 1.86 5.85 -20.02
CA VAL A 13 3.01 5.17 -19.45
C VAL A 13 2.64 4.39 -18.20
N VAL A 14 1.99 5.04 -17.23
CA VAL A 14 1.60 4.42 -15.96
C VAL A 14 0.64 3.26 -16.21
N MET A 15 -0.36 3.43 -17.08
CA MET A 15 -1.32 2.37 -17.42
C MET A 15 -0.66 1.20 -18.16
N ALA A 16 0.22 1.47 -19.14
CA ALA A 16 0.92 0.43 -19.88
C ALA A 16 1.83 -0.40 -18.95
N LEU A 17 2.60 0.28 -18.10
CA LEU A 17 3.48 -0.38 -17.15
C LEU A 17 2.69 -1.18 -16.11
N ALA A 18 1.63 -0.60 -15.55
CA ALA A 18 0.74 -1.29 -14.62
C ALA A 18 0.14 -2.56 -15.26
N GLY A 19 -0.24 -2.50 -16.54
CA GLY A 19 -0.71 -3.67 -17.30
C GLY A 19 0.35 -4.77 -17.40
N VAL A 20 1.56 -4.44 -17.84
CA VAL A 20 2.68 -5.39 -17.97
C VAL A 20 3.00 -6.05 -16.62
N VAL A 21 3.11 -5.24 -15.58
CA VAL A 21 3.42 -5.67 -14.21
C VAL A 21 2.31 -6.55 -13.66
N THR A 22 1.06 -6.21 -13.90
CA THR A 22 -0.09 -7.04 -13.50
C THR A 22 -0.01 -8.42 -14.13
N VAL A 23 0.22 -8.50 -15.44
CA VAL A 23 0.35 -9.79 -16.13
C VAL A 23 1.53 -10.60 -15.57
N LEU A 24 2.66 -9.96 -15.33
CA LEU A 24 3.86 -10.61 -14.81
C LEU A 24 3.67 -11.14 -13.39
N PHE A 25 3.21 -10.30 -12.45
CA PHE A 25 3.02 -10.69 -11.05
C PHE A 25 1.87 -11.68 -10.88
N HIS A 26 0.82 -11.57 -11.70
CA HIS A 26 -0.26 -12.56 -11.72
C HIS A 26 0.24 -13.94 -12.21
N ARG A 27 1.10 -13.98 -13.24
CA ARG A 27 1.78 -15.22 -13.68
C ARG A 27 2.66 -15.83 -12.59
N LEU A 28 3.30 -14.99 -11.78
CA LEU A 28 4.14 -15.39 -10.64
C LEU A 28 3.36 -15.72 -9.37
N LYS A 29 2.01 -15.58 -9.37
CA LYS A 29 1.13 -15.77 -8.20
C LYS A 29 1.51 -14.87 -7.01
N GLN A 30 2.05 -13.69 -7.28
CA GLN A 30 2.41 -12.72 -6.25
C GLN A 30 1.38 -11.58 -6.18
N PRO A 31 1.22 -10.92 -5.01
CA PRO A 31 0.39 -9.72 -4.90
C PRO A 31 0.81 -8.65 -5.89
N VAL A 32 -0.13 -8.20 -6.72
CA VAL A 32 0.14 -7.24 -7.81
C VAL A 32 0.67 -5.90 -7.27
N VAL A 33 0.29 -5.55 -6.04
CA VAL A 33 0.73 -4.33 -5.36
C VAL A 33 2.26 -4.24 -5.26
N LEU A 34 2.95 -5.35 -5.01
CA LEU A 34 4.43 -5.37 -4.99
C LEU A 34 5.01 -4.99 -6.35
N GLY A 35 4.38 -5.47 -7.41
CA GLY A 35 4.72 -5.11 -8.77
C GLY A 35 4.55 -3.62 -9.01
N TYR A 36 3.45 -3.00 -8.57
CA TYR A 36 3.23 -1.55 -8.74
C TYR A 36 4.29 -0.72 -8.00
N ILE A 37 4.72 -1.15 -6.81
CA ILE A 37 5.81 -0.49 -6.07
C ILE A 37 7.12 -0.59 -6.86
N ALA A 38 7.49 -1.78 -7.32
CA ALA A 38 8.70 -1.99 -8.12
C ALA A 38 8.66 -1.18 -9.41
N ALA A 39 7.50 -1.16 -10.08
CA ALA A 39 7.25 -0.37 -11.27
C ALA A 39 7.48 1.12 -11.01
N GLY A 40 6.89 1.67 -9.94
CA GLY A 40 7.07 3.06 -9.53
C GLY A 40 8.51 3.42 -9.19
N VAL A 41 9.27 2.50 -8.57
CA VAL A 41 10.72 2.68 -8.37
C VAL A 41 11.45 2.74 -9.72
N ILE A 42 11.09 1.90 -10.69
CA ILE A 42 11.75 1.84 -12.00
C ILE A 42 11.48 3.10 -12.85
N ILE A 43 10.24 3.59 -12.88
CA ILE A 43 9.87 4.79 -13.67
C ILE A 43 10.04 6.10 -12.91
N GLY A 44 10.36 6.02 -11.62
CA GLY A 44 10.54 7.19 -10.77
C GLY A 44 11.69 8.09 -11.25
N PRO A 45 11.68 9.37 -10.85
CA PRO A 45 12.63 10.38 -11.32
C PRO A 45 14.10 10.06 -10.97
N TYR A 46 14.32 9.16 -10.01
CA TYR A 46 15.63 8.81 -9.46
C TYR A 46 16.26 7.55 -10.08
N THR A 47 15.65 6.92 -11.08
CA THR A 47 16.16 5.69 -11.73
C THR A 47 16.60 5.95 -13.18
N PRO A 48 17.91 6.07 -13.48
CA PRO A 48 18.41 6.20 -14.85
C PRO A 48 18.23 4.87 -15.62
N PRO A 49 17.89 4.85 -16.93
CA PRO A 49 18.04 5.90 -17.96
C PRO A 49 16.73 6.52 -18.49
N PHE A 50 15.57 6.22 -17.89
CA PHE A 50 14.25 6.62 -18.42
C PHE A 50 13.47 7.45 -17.41
N GLN A 51 13.70 8.77 -17.37
CA GLN A 51 12.78 9.71 -16.71
C GLN A 51 11.52 9.83 -17.58
N LEU A 52 10.61 8.87 -17.41
CA LEU A 52 9.40 8.77 -18.21
C LEU A 52 8.26 9.66 -17.67
N ILE A 53 8.36 10.07 -16.41
CA ILE A 53 7.41 10.93 -15.71
C ILE A 53 7.89 12.38 -15.81
N HIS A 54 7.03 13.25 -16.32
CA HIS A 54 7.35 14.67 -16.48
C HIS A 54 6.76 15.53 -15.35
N ASP A 55 5.67 15.09 -14.72
CA ASP A 55 4.96 15.85 -13.68
C ASP A 55 4.59 14.97 -12.47
N GLU A 56 5.41 15.06 -11.41
CA GLU A 56 5.19 14.35 -10.15
C GLU A 56 3.91 14.78 -9.42
N GLU A 57 3.52 16.06 -9.54
CA GLU A 57 2.33 16.61 -8.88
C GLU A 57 1.06 16.00 -9.48
N THR A 58 1.01 15.92 -10.81
CA THR A 58 -0.06 15.25 -11.55
C THR A 58 -0.20 13.77 -11.14
N ILE A 59 0.90 13.02 -11.12
CA ILE A 59 0.86 11.59 -10.73
C ILE A 59 0.43 11.43 -9.28
N ARG A 60 0.88 12.32 -8.39
CA ARG A 60 0.47 12.32 -6.99
C ARG A 60 -1.04 12.52 -6.86
N THR A 61 -1.61 13.51 -7.55
CA THR A 61 -3.07 13.75 -7.53
C THR A 61 -3.85 12.54 -8.08
N MET A 62 -3.37 11.92 -9.15
CA MET A 62 -3.99 10.70 -9.70
C MET A 62 -3.93 9.52 -8.72
N GLY A 63 -2.81 9.34 -8.02
CA GLY A 63 -2.66 8.34 -6.98
C GLY A 63 -3.59 8.57 -5.79
N GLU A 64 -3.73 9.82 -5.33
CA GLU A 64 -4.66 10.20 -4.27
C GLU A 64 -6.11 9.90 -4.67
N LEU A 65 -6.52 10.26 -5.90
CA LEU A 65 -7.84 9.90 -6.44
C LEU A 65 -8.06 8.38 -6.50
N GLY A 66 -7.06 7.61 -6.92
CA GLY A 66 -7.12 6.15 -6.93
C GLY A 66 -7.35 5.56 -5.54
N VAL A 67 -6.66 6.08 -4.51
CA VAL A 67 -6.85 5.66 -3.11
C VAL A 67 -8.25 6.02 -2.62
N VAL A 68 -8.76 7.21 -2.97
CA VAL A 68 -10.13 7.62 -2.63
C VAL A 68 -11.17 6.65 -3.22
N PHE A 69 -11.06 6.30 -4.51
CA PHE A 69 -11.97 5.33 -5.13
C PHE A 69 -11.87 3.94 -4.52
N LEU A 70 -10.66 3.49 -4.17
CA LEU A 70 -10.45 2.20 -3.52
C LEU A 70 -11.09 2.15 -2.12
N MET A 71 -10.91 3.21 -1.32
CA MET A 71 -11.52 3.35 0.00
C MET A 71 -13.04 3.47 -0.07
N PHE A 72 -13.55 4.19 -1.07
CA PHE A 72 -14.98 4.27 -1.32
C PHE A 72 -15.57 2.90 -1.68
N SER A 73 -14.95 2.17 -2.61
CA SER A 73 -15.38 0.83 -3.00
C SER A 73 -15.35 -0.15 -1.82
N LEU A 74 -14.31 -0.10 -0.99
CA LEU A 74 -14.22 -0.92 0.22
C LEU A 74 -15.36 -0.57 1.20
N GLY A 75 -15.65 0.71 1.37
CA GLY A 75 -16.77 1.19 2.18
C GLY A 75 -18.13 0.65 1.71
N LEU A 76 -18.34 0.55 0.39
CA LEU A 76 -19.57 -0.03 -0.18
C LEU A 76 -19.71 -1.55 0.06
N GLU A 77 -18.60 -2.29 0.07
CA GLU A 77 -18.59 -3.73 0.40
C GLU A 77 -18.79 -3.99 1.92
N PHE A 78 -18.60 -2.97 2.76
CA PHE A 78 -18.55 -3.10 4.19
C PHE A 78 -19.92 -2.95 4.86
N SER A 79 -20.34 -3.95 5.63
CA SER A 79 -21.59 -3.87 6.39
C SER A 79 -21.32 -3.50 7.85
N LEU A 80 -21.84 -2.34 8.31
CA LEU A 80 -21.73 -1.90 9.70
C LEU A 80 -22.25 -2.93 10.70
N ARG A 81 -23.31 -3.68 10.35
CA ARG A 81 -23.84 -4.76 11.20
C ARG A 81 -22.83 -5.89 11.45
N LYS A 82 -21.99 -6.25 10.47
CA LYS A 82 -20.93 -7.25 10.67
C LYS A 82 -19.81 -6.68 11.54
N LEU A 83 -19.46 -5.40 11.39
CA LEU A 83 -18.46 -4.75 12.23
C LEU A 83 -18.84 -4.77 13.71
N PHE A 84 -20.09 -4.44 14.05
CA PHE A 84 -20.53 -4.50 15.45
C PHE A 84 -20.47 -5.92 16.03
N LYS A 85 -20.68 -6.96 15.22
CA LYS A 85 -20.58 -8.36 15.68
C LYS A 85 -19.14 -8.79 16.01
N VAL A 86 -18.15 -8.23 15.33
CA VAL A 86 -16.72 -8.54 15.52
C VAL A 86 -15.95 -7.42 16.20
N GLY A 87 -16.63 -6.37 16.68
CA GLY A 87 -15.97 -5.15 17.17
C GLY A 87 -15.12 -5.38 18.41
N ALA A 88 -15.61 -6.17 19.36
CA ALA A 88 -14.86 -6.46 20.59
C ALA A 88 -13.58 -7.25 20.30
N THR A 89 -13.67 -8.30 19.46
CA THR A 89 -12.50 -9.09 19.06
C THR A 89 -11.53 -8.27 18.21
N ALA A 90 -12.03 -7.43 17.32
CA ALA A 90 -11.22 -6.52 16.49
C ALA A 90 -10.45 -5.49 17.35
N ILE A 91 -11.07 -4.92 18.38
CA ILE A 91 -10.41 -3.97 19.28
C ILE A 91 -9.29 -4.65 20.07
N VAL A 92 -9.56 -5.83 20.63
CA VAL A 92 -8.52 -6.59 21.37
C VAL A 92 -7.37 -6.96 20.43
N ALA A 93 -7.67 -7.43 19.22
CA ALA A 93 -6.65 -7.74 18.21
C ALA A 93 -5.83 -6.50 17.85
N ALA A 94 -6.46 -5.36 17.57
CA ALA A 94 -5.77 -4.12 17.23
C ALA A 94 -4.86 -3.61 18.37
N LEU A 95 -5.36 -3.61 19.61
CA LEU A 95 -4.54 -3.20 20.76
C LEU A 95 -3.37 -4.15 20.99
N SER A 96 -3.61 -5.46 20.87
CA SER A 96 -2.54 -6.45 21.00
C SER A 96 -1.49 -6.31 19.91
N GLU A 97 -1.90 -6.05 18.67
CA GLU A 97 -1.00 -5.84 17.53
C GLU A 97 -0.15 -4.58 17.72
N ILE A 98 -0.75 -3.45 18.09
CA ILE A 98 -0.02 -2.20 18.36
C ILE A 98 1.04 -2.42 19.45
N VAL A 99 0.67 -3.04 20.58
CA VAL A 99 1.61 -3.28 21.69
C VAL A 99 2.73 -4.22 21.28
N LEU A 100 2.41 -5.31 20.56
CA LEU A 100 3.39 -6.27 20.09
C LEU A 100 4.36 -5.64 19.08
N MET A 101 3.86 -4.88 18.11
CA MET A 101 4.68 -4.24 17.08
C MET A 101 5.57 -3.14 17.66
N LEU A 102 5.07 -2.37 18.63
CA LEU A 102 5.86 -1.41 19.40
C LEU A 102 6.99 -2.10 20.16
N TRP A 103 6.68 -3.20 20.86
CA TRP A 103 7.67 -3.95 21.62
C TRP A 103 8.74 -4.55 20.71
N VAL A 104 8.35 -5.21 19.62
CA VAL A 104 9.27 -5.79 18.63
C VAL A 104 10.16 -4.71 18.01
N GLY A 105 9.59 -3.59 17.56
CA GLY A 105 10.38 -2.50 16.98
C GLY A 105 11.32 -1.83 17.98
N TYR A 106 10.91 -1.72 19.25
CA TYR A 106 11.78 -1.24 20.31
C TYR A 106 12.97 -2.17 20.54
N GLU A 107 12.74 -3.48 20.67
CA GLU A 107 13.81 -4.47 20.85
C GLU A 107 14.78 -4.49 19.66
N ILE A 108 14.25 -4.39 18.43
CA ILE A 108 15.08 -4.28 17.22
C ILE A 108 15.95 -3.02 17.29
N GLY A 109 15.36 -1.85 17.58
CA GLY A 109 16.11 -0.60 17.69
C GLY A 109 17.20 -0.66 18.75
N ARG A 110 16.92 -1.30 19.89
CA ARG A 110 17.88 -1.55 20.97
C ARG A 110 19.00 -2.50 20.54
N ALA A 111 18.68 -3.55 19.79
CA ALA A 111 19.68 -4.48 19.23
C ALA A 111 20.63 -3.80 18.24
N PHE A 112 20.15 -2.80 17.49
CA PHE A 112 20.99 -1.93 16.65
C PHE A 112 21.75 -0.84 17.42
N GLY A 113 21.62 -0.78 18.75
CA GLY A 113 22.29 0.20 19.61
C GLY A 113 21.70 1.60 19.52
N TRP A 114 20.46 1.75 19.03
CA TRP A 114 19.83 3.06 18.88
C TRP A 114 19.38 3.63 20.24
N ALA A 115 19.29 4.96 20.30
CA ALA A 115 18.73 5.63 21.47
C ALA A 115 17.27 5.21 21.69
N THR A 116 16.81 5.31 22.94
CA THR A 116 15.45 4.93 23.35
C THR A 116 14.38 5.58 22.47
N MET A 117 14.53 6.86 22.14
CA MET A 117 13.57 7.57 21.28
C MET A 117 13.54 7.06 19.85
N HIS A 118 14.69 6.75 19.24
CA HIS A 118 14.73 6.21 17.88
C HIS A 118 14.14 4.78 17.82
N SER A 119 14.37 3.98 18.86
CA SER A 119 13.80 2.64 18.98
C SER A 119 12.29 2.66 19.16
N LEU A 120 11.78 3.59 19.97
CA LEU A 120 10.34 3.81 20.13
C LEU A 120 9.70 4.30 18.81
N PHE A 121 10.37 5.21 18.11
CA PHE A 121 9.90 5.70 16.81
C PHE A 121 9.81 4.57 15.77
N LEU A 122 10.80 3.67 15.74
CA LEU A 122 10.76 2.48 14.90
C LEU A 122 9.55 1.59 15.23
N GLY A 123 9.32 1.29 16.52
CA GLY A 123 8.15 0.54 16.96
C GLY A 123 6.83 1.16 16.50
N THR A 124 6.70 2.48 16.61
CA THR A 124 5.49 3.19 16.18
C THR A 124 5.30 3.12 14.66
N ILE A 125 6.37 3.25 13.87
CA ILE A 125 6.30 3.10 12.41
C ILE A 125 5.86 1.68 12.03
N LEU A 126 6.40 0.66 12.71
CA LEU A 126 6.05 -0.73 12.44
C LEU A 126 4.60 -1.05 12.80
N ALA A 127 4.04 -0.42 13.84
CA ALA A 127 2.65 -0.59 14.25
C ALA A 127 1.63 0.05 13.28
N ILE A 128 2.07 0.89 12.33
CA ILE A 128 1.16 1.50 11.35
C ILE A 128 0.88 0.49 10.22
N SER A 129 -0.36 -0.02 10.18
CA SER A 129 -0.81 -0.92 9.13
C SER A 129 -1.57 -0.21 8.01
N SER A 130 -1.29 -0.56 6.75
CA SER A 130 -2.05 -0.10 5.58
C SER A 130 -3.15 -1.10 5.23
N THR A 131 -4.30 -0.98 5.89
CA THR A 131 -5.47 -1.87 5.71
C THR A 131 -5.87 -2.00 4.24
N THR A 132 -5.78 -0.91 3.48
CA THR A 132 -6.06 -0.85 2.04
C THR A 132 -5.23 -1.85 1.24
N ILE A 133 -3.92 -1.87 1.49
CA ILE A 133 -2.98 -2.72 0.76
C ILE A 133 -3.19 -4.18 1.15
N ILE A 134 -3.41 -4.46 2.44
CA ILE A 134 -3.66 -5.81 2.94
C ILE A 134 -4.95 -6.38 2.34
N VAL A 135 -6.04 -5.61 2.34
CA VAL A 135 -7.32 -6.05 1.75
C VAL A 135 -7.17 -6.30 0.25
N LYS A 136 -6.42 -5.44 -0.46
CA LYS A 136 -6.14 -5.65 -1.87
C LYS A 136 -5.29 -6.90 -2.10
N ALA A 137 -4.23 -7.11 -1.32
CA ALA A 137 -3.37 -8.29 -1.40
C ALA A 137 -4.15 -9.58 -1.10
N LEU A 138 -4.97 -9.61 -0.05
CA LEU A 138 -5.84 -10.77 0.28
C LEU A 138 -6.85 -11.05 -0.83
N SER A 139 -7.41 -10.00 -1.45
CA SER A 139 -8.31 -10.13 -2.59
C SER A 139 -7.59 -10.69 -3.82
N ASP A 140 -6.38 -10.22 -4.10
CA ASP A 140 -5.56 -10.67 -5.23
C ASP A 140 -5.06 -12.11 -5.04
N LEU A 141 -4.83 -12.53 -3.78
CA LEU A 141 -4.49 -13.90 -3.41
C LEU A 141 -5.71 -14.84 -3.34
N GLY A 142 -6.94 -14.33 -3.47
CA GLY A 142 -8.16 -15.13 -3.45
C GLY A 142 -8.61 -15.62 -2.06
N VAL A 143 -8.00 -15.13 -0.98
CA VAL A 143 -8.24 -15.60 0.41
C VAL A 143 -9.46 -14.92 1.06
N LYS A 144 -10.16 -14.02 0.34
CA LYS A 144 -11.36 -13.29 0.80
C LYS A 144 -12.54 -14.18 1.26
N ARG A 145 -12.49 -15.51 1.07
CA ARG A 145 -13.62 -16.45 1.27
C ARG A 145 -13.38 -17.61 2.23
N GLU A 146 -12.27 -17.66 2.97
CA GLU A 146 -12.16 -18.66 4.04
C GLU A 146 -12.98 -18.22 5.25
N PRO A 147 -13.92 -19.06 5.75
CA PRO A 147 -14.60 -18.76 7.00
C PRO A 147 -13.60 -18.87 8.14
N PHE A 148 -13.50 -17.81 8.95
CA PHE A 148 -12.89 -17.86 10.29
C PHE A 148 -13.82 -18.59 11.25
#